data_AF-A0A2P2I7J0-F1
#
_entry.id   AF-A0A2P2I7J0-F1
#
_cell.length_a   1.000
_cell.length_b   1.000
_cell.length_c   1.000
_cell.angle_alpha   90.00
_cell.angle_beta   90.00
_cell.angle_gamma   90.00
#
_symmetry.space_group_name_H-M   'P 1'
#
loop_
_entity.id
_entity.type
_entity.pdbx_description
1 polymer ?
#
loop_
_entity_poly.entity_id
_entity_poly.type
_entity_poly.pdbx_seq_one_letter_code
_entity_poly.pdbx_strand_id
1 'polypeptide(L)'
;MGVKNLWGVLSSTGQLIAVGSPGDAVKGSPSATHRSASTVAAEISNVVNAATTGSSVKCSTSKEQKLNNLVNNAENNPVNLENALSKLNLDSKDDEEQSMEAGNANTGAGLSNHELGQSFSGQAVAVDLSCWVCDSQANSNMHAVIKPHLRNLLFRTWSLLSVGVLPVFVVEGDAPELKHATMRARNAQRTGCAAKPGTKPATRKRFNSVLKQCCELFQLLGVPWVQADGEAEATCAALVYHKVVAGVITEDSDVFLYGGDSVLRSFSVQANRPTAELYTVSQLEQKLRLSRPGLVMLSLLLGCDYLPAGVPGVGVSSAVKLVTSWGIRNINPFDRLKSWAAMPVDANASVAKFRKNGDLDDLERAVRDRAVRTPGFPFTDVVEEFTRTLQLTGLSK
;
A
#
# COMPACT_ATOMS: atom_id res chain seq x y z
N MET A 1 17.27 -15.26 4.30
CA MET A 1 15.99 -15.39 5.02
C MET A 1 15.17 -14.17 4.64
N GLY A 2 14.03 -14.37 3.98
CA GLY A 2 13.21 -13.25 3.51
C GLY A 2 12.69 -12.42 4.67
N VAL A 3 12.67 -11.09 4.49
CA VAL A 3 11.91 -10.17 5.33
C VAL A 3 10.51 -10.77 5.46
N LYS A 4 10.10 -11.11 6.68
CA LYS A 4 8.77 -11.70 6.88
C LYS A 4 7.78 -10.58 6.68
N ASN A 5 7.05 -10.61 5.57
CA ASN A 5 6.02 -9.62 5.28
C ASN A 5 5.06 -9.50 6.49
N LEU A 6 4.72 -8.27 6.87
CA LEU A 6 3.82 -8.04 8.01
C LEU A 6 2.46 -8.72 7.77
N TRP A 7 2.04 -8.87 6.51
CA TRP A 7 0.91 -9.71 6.14
C TRP A 7 1.01 -11.16 6.62
N GLY A 8 2.15 -11.84 6.42
CA GLY A 8 2.32 -13.22 6.89
C GLY A 8 2.26 -13.31 8.41
N VAL A 9 2.75 -12.28 9.11
CA VAL A 9 2.65 -12.14 10.57
C VAL A 9 1.19 -12.01 11.00
N LEU A 10 0.46 -11.08 10.38
CA LEU A 10 -0.95 -10.83 10.68
C LEU A 10 -1.82 -12.05 10.38
N SER A 11 -1.64 -12.71 9.23
CA SER A 11 -2.37 -13.93 8.87
C SER A 11 -2.03 -15.11 9.79
N SER A 12 -0.80 -15.21 10.31
CA SER A 12 -0.40 -16.31 11.21
C SER A 12 -1.13 -16.31 12.56
N THR A 13 -1.75 -15.19 12.93
CA THR A 13 -2.57 -15.11 14.15
C THR A 13 -3.89 -15.86 14.02
N GLY A 14 -4.36 -16.13 12.79
CA GLY A 14 -5.67 -16.74 12.52
C GLY A 14 -6.88 -15.88 12.92
N GLN A 15 -6.65 -14.66 13.41
CA GLN A 15 -7.69 -13.77 13.94
C GLN A 15 -8.03 -12.62 12.99
N LEU A 16 -7.19 -12.35 12.00
CA LEU A 16 -7.45 -11.33 10.99
C LEU A 16 -8.26 -11.94 9.84
N ILE A 17 -9.51 -11.48 9.70
CA ILE A 17 -10.42 -11.86 8.63
C ILE A 17 -10.86 -10.55 7.97
N ALA A 18 -10.92 -10.54 6.63
CA ALA A 18 -11.46 -9.44 5.85
C ALA A 18 -12.87 -9.05 6.33
N VAL A 19 -13.20 -7.75 6.28
CA VAL A 19 -14.56 -7.27 6.57
C VAL A 19 -15.52 -7.83 5.52
N GLY A 20 -16.58 -8.52 5.94
CA GLY A 20 -17.72 -8.87 5.11
C GLY A 20 -18.95 -8.03 5.47
N SER A 21 -19.56 -7.39 4.47
CA SER A 21 -20.83 -6.64 4.52
C SER A 21 -20.95 -5.43 5.47
N PRO A 22 -21.91 -4.49 5.24
CA PRO A 22 -21.81 -3.07 5.62
C PRO A 22 -22.06 -2.71 7.11
N GLY A 23 -22.17 -3.70 7.99
CA GLY A 23 -22.57 -3.50 9.39
C GLY A 23 -21.45 -2.95 10.29
N ASP A 24 -20.20 -3.26 9.96
CA ASP A 24 -19.02 -2.74 10.65
C ASP A 24 -18.57 -1.45 9.97
N ALA A 25 -19.41 -0.42 10.13
CA ALA A 25 -19.26 0.89 9.53
C ALA A 25 -17.81 1.40 9.63
N VAL A 26 -17.31 1.92 8.49
CA VAL A 26 -16.28 2.96 8.40
C VAL A 26 -16.77 4.16 9.24
N LYS A 27 -16.66 4.06 10.57
CA LYS A 27 -17.05 5.12 11.50
C LYS A 27 -15.99 6.21 11.41
N GLY A 28 -16.27 7.18 10.55
CA GLY A 28 -15.39 8.31 10.24
C GLY A 28 -15.43 8.74 8.78
N SER A 29 -16.25 8.12 7.93
CA SER A 29 -16.51 8.63 6.58
C SER A 29 -17.34 9.92 6.65
N PRO A 30 -17.06 10.91 5.79
CA PRO A 30 -17.96 12.04 5.63
C PRO A 30 -19.33 11.50 5.20
N SER A 31 -20.40 12.06 5.79
CA SER A 31 -21.79 11.87 5.34
C SER A 31 -21.85 11.72 3.83
N ALA A 32 -22.50 10.65 3.35
CA ALA A 32 -22.68 10.33 1.94
C ALA A 32 -23.43 11.43 1.17
N THR A 33 -22.75 12.53 0.87
CA THR A 33 -23.08 13.41 -0.24
C THR A 33 -22.44 12.79 -1.46
N HIS A 34 -23.23 12.38 -2.46
CA HIS A 34 -22.73 11.96 -3.77
C HIS A 34 -21.68 12.97 -4.26
N ARG A 35 -20.40 12.59 -4.23
CA ARG A 35 -19.32 13.43 -4.75
C ARG A 35 -19.12 13.08 -6.22
N SER A 36 -19.25 14.06 -7.10
CA SER A 36 -18.94 13.85 -8.51
C SER A 36 -17.43 13.62 -8.70
N ALA A 37 -17.05 12.89 -9.75
CA ALA A 37 -15.65 12.75 -10.13
C ALA A 37 -14.96 14.11 -10.36
N SER A 38 -15.71 15.12 -10.81
CA SER A 38 -15.25 16.50 -10.93
C SER A 38 -14.97 17.17 -9.58
N THR A 39 -15.75 16.86 -8.53
CA THR A 39 -15.52 17.37 -7.17
C THR A 39 -14.28 16.73 -6.56
N VAL A 40 -14.11 15.42 -6.72
CA VAL A 40 -12.90 14.70 -6.25
C VAL A 40 -11.66 15.19 -7.00
N ALA A 41 -11.73 15.36 -8.32
CA ALA A 41 -10.63 15.89 -9.13
C ALA A 41 -10.30 17.35 -8.79
N ALA A 42 -11.32 18.15 -8.45
CA ALA A 42 -11.16 19.53 -7.98
C ALA A 42 -10.59 19.59 -6.57
N GLU A 43 -10.98 18.71 -5.64
CA GLU A 43 -10.41 18.59 -4.30
C GLU A 43 -8.96 18.12 -4.37
N ILE A 44 -8.66 17.08 -5.16
CA ILE A 44 -7.27 16.64 -5.42
C ILE A 44 -6.48 17.80 -6.03
N SER A 45 -7.03 18.49 -7.03
CA SER A 45 -6.35 19.65 -7.62
C SER A 45 -6.22 20.82 -6.64
N ASN A 46 -7.18 21.05 -5.75
CA ASN A 46 -7.13 22.12 -4.75
C ASN A 46 -6.16 21.78 -3.62
N VAL A 47 -6.07 20.52 -3.20
CA VAL A 47 -5.07 20.02 -2.24
C VAL A 47 -3.68 20.12 -2.85
N VAL A 48 -3.51 19.71 -4.12
CA VAL A 48 -2.26 19.86 -4.89
C VAL A 48 -1.92 21.34 -5.13
N ASN A 49 -2.90 22.21 -5.40
CA ASN A 49 -2.67 23.63 -5.65
C ASN A 49 -2.42 24.43 -4.37
N ALA A 50 -3.10 24.11 -3.26
CA ALA A 50 -2.87 24.73 -1.95
C ALA A 50 -1.45 24.45 -1.44
N ALA A 51 -0.93 23.26 -1.73
CA ALA A 51 0.45 22.88 -1.51
C ALA A 51 1.49 23.65 -2.34
N THR A 52 1.07 24.31 -3.42
CA THR A 52 1.95 24.99 -4.39
C THR A 52 1.92 26.51 -4.25
N THR A 53 1.39 27.06 -3.15
CA THR A 53 1.37 28.51 -2.91
C THR A 53 2.74 29.05 -2.49
N GLY A 54 3.65 29.04 -3.46
CA GLY A 54 5.00 29.56 -3.42
C GLY A 54 5.56 29.90 -4.80
N SER A 55 4.71 30.14 -5.82
CA SER A 55 5.03 31.02 -6.96
C SER A 55 3.85 31.16 -7.93
N SER A 56 3.54 32.40 -8.27
CA SER A 56 2.53 32.78 -9.25
C SER A 56 2.95 32.34 -10.65
N VAL A 57 2.17 31.45 -11.28
CA VAL A 57 2.21 31.25 -12.73
C VAL A 57 0.79 31.36 -13.26
N LYS A 58 0.49 32.48 -13.93
CA LYS A 58 -0.73 32.66 -14.72
C LYS A 58 -0.72 31.64 -15.87
N CYS A 59 -1.66 30.71 -15.90
CA CYS A 59 -1.90 29.86 -17.07
C CYS A 59 -3.31 30.11 -17.62
N SER A 60 -3.35 30.39 -18.93
CA SER A 60 -4.46 30.87 -19.75
C SER A 60 -5.76 30.04 -19.65
N THR A 61 -6.87 30.78 -19.68
CA THR A 61 -8.30 30.43 -19.74
C THR A 61 -8.73 29.36 -20.76
N SER A 62 -7.85 28.91 -21.66
CA SER A 62 -8.14 27.92 -22.72
C SER A 62 -8.09 26.45 -22.23
N LYS A 63 -7.33 26.14 -21.17
CA LYS A 63 -7.21 24.75 -20.65
C LYS A 63 -8.38 24.34 -19.76
N GLU A 64 -8.93 25.29 -19.01
CA GLU A 64 -10.10 25.10 -18.14
C GLU A 64 -11.38 24.83 -18.95
N GLN A 65 -11.55 25.53 -20.08
CA GLN A 65 -12.64 25.27 -21.02
C GLN A 65 -12.53 23.91 -21.72
N LYS A 66 -11.31 23.42 -21.99
CA LYS A 66 -11.10 22.06 -22.54
C LYS A 66 -11.41 20.96 -21.53
N LEU A 67 -11.14 21.19 -20.24
CA LEU A 67 -11.43 20.24 -19.16
C LEU A 67 -12.95 20.14 -18.93
N ASN A 68 -13.67 21.26 -18.89
CA ASN A 68 -15.13 21.27 -18.76
C ASN A 68 -15.83 20.62 -19.98
N ASN A 69 -15.30 20.80 -21.18
CA ASN A 69 -15.83 20.15 -22.39
C ASN A 69 -15.57 18.63 -22.42
N LEU A 70 -14.50 18.15 -21.78
CA LEU A 70 -14.20 16.70 -21.70
C LEU A 70 -15.04 16.00 -20.62
N VAL A 71 -15.26 16.66 -19.47
CA VAL A 71 -16.15 16.17 -18.41
C VAL A 71 -17.60 16.08 -18.93
N ASN A 72 -18.07 17.10 -19.64
CA ASN A 72 -19.41 17.09 -20.25
C ASN A 72 -19.56 16.07 -21.40
N ASN A 73 -18.46 15.67 -22.06
CA ASN A 73 -18.46 14.62 -23.08
C ASN A 73 -18.40 13.20 -22.48
N ALA A 74 -17.77 13.02 -21.32
CA ALA A 74 -17.72 11.73 -20.63
C ALA A 74 -19.07 11.34 -20.01
N GLU A 75 -19.86 12.32 -19.56
CA GLU A 75 -21.23 12.09 -19.07
C GLU A 75 -22.23 11.75 -20.21
N ASN A 76 -21.92 12.11 -21.46
CA ASN A 76 -22.87 12.02 -22.58
C ASN A 76 -22.47 11.07 -23.72
N ASN A 77 -21.29 10.43 -23.69
CA ASN A 77 -20.82 9.66 -24.84
C ASN A 77 -20.00 8.40 -24.52
N PRO A 78 -20.64 7.22 -24.33
CA PRO A 78 -19.95 5.93 -24.17
C PRO A 78 -19.16 5.46 -25.41
N VAL A 79 -19.33 6.11 -26.57
CA VAL A 79 -18.80 5.66 -27.87
C VAL A 79 -17.28 5.89 -28.04
N ASN A 80 -16.64 6.70 -27.19
CA ASN A 80 -15.20 6.96 -27.32
C ASN A 80 -14.31 5.83 -26.75
N LEU A 81 -14.88 4.94 -25.94
CA LEU A 81 -14.13 3.83 -25.33
C LEU A 81 -14.02 2.61 -26.26
N GLU A 82 -15.05 2.30 -27.05
CA GLU A 82 -14.98 1.31 -28.14
C GLU A 82 -13.93 1.72 -29.18
N ASN A 83 -13.82 3.02 -29.47
CA ASN A 83 -12.79 3.57 -30.34
C ASN A 83 -11.38 3.50 -29.73
N ALA A 84 -11.25 3.54 -28.40
CA ALA A 84 -9.97 3.35 -27.71
C ALA A 84 -9.56 1.86 -27.70
N LEU A 85 -10.52 0.95 -27.49
CA LEU A 85 -10.34 -0.51 -27.51
C LEU A 85 -9.96 -1.02 -28.91
N SER A 86 -10.62 -0.51 -29.96
CA SER A 86 -10.28 -0.84 -31.36
C SER A 86 -8.90 -0.31 -31.78
N LYS A 87 -8.47 0.85 -31.27
CA LYS A 87 -7.11 1.38 -31.52
C LYS A 87 -6.00 0.63 -30.79
N LEU A 88 -6.33 -0.14 -29.75
CA LEU A 88 -5.37 -0.97 -29.01
C LEU A 88 -5.18 -2.37 -29.60
N ASN A 89 -5.81 -2.68 -30.75
CA ASN A 89 -5.68 -3.94 -31.48
C ASN A 89 -5.93 -5.19 -30.60
N LEU A 90 -6.95 -5.10 -29.73
CA LEU A 90 -7.43 -6.19 -28.90
C LEU A 90 -8.67 -6.80 -29.57
N ASP A 91 -8.46 -7.56 -30.64
CA ASP A 91 -9.51 -8.44 -31.16
C ASP A 91 -9.74 -9.58 -30.16
N SER A 92 -10.98 -9.67 -29.69
CA SER A 92 -11.48 -10.80 -28.91
C SER A 92 -11.61 -12.03 -29.82
N LYS A 93 -10.57 -12.86 -29.89
CA LYS A 93 -10.73 -14.27 -30.25
C LYS A 93 -9.89 -15.13 -29.32
N ASP A 94 -10.61 -16.07 -28.72
CA ASP A 94 -10.18 -17.32 -28.11
C ASP A 94 -9.42 -17.22 -26.77
N ASP A 95 -10.13 -17.59 -25.69
CA ASP A 95 -9.75 -18.71 -24.82
C ASP A 95 -10.88 -18.95 -23.81
N GLU A 96 -11.81 -19.84 -24.17
CA GLU A 96 -12.60 -20.60 -23.19
C GLU A 96 -11.63 -21.54 -22.46
N GLU A 97 -11.00 -21.08 -21.38
CA GLU A 97 -10.23 -21.96 -20.51
C GLU A 97 -11.17 -22.66 -19.52
N GLN A 98 -11.27 -23.98 -19.70
CA GLN A 98 -12.12 -24.89 -18.97
C GLN A 98 -11.88 -24.83 -17.46
N SER A 99 -12.98 -24.64 -16.74
CA SER A 99 -13.11 -24.80 -15.30
C SER A 99 -12.65 -26.18 -14.85
N MET A 100 -11.57 -26.24 -14.06
CA MET A 100 -11.40 -27.28 -13.05
C MET A 100 -11.50 -26.65 -11.68
N GLU A 101 -12.65 -26.87 -11.04
CA GLU A 101 -12.85 -26.65 -9.61
C GLU A 101 -11.89 -27.54 -8.82
N ALA A 102 -10.94 -26.91 -8.13
CA ALA A 102 -10.32 -27.48 -6.94
C ALA A 102 -10.86 -26.72 -5.74
N GLY A 103 -11.90 -27.26 -5.13
CA GLY A 103 -12.43 -26.78 -3.86
C GLY A 103 -11.33 -26.80 -2.80
N ASN A 104 -11.03 -25.63 -2.24
CA ASN A 104 -10.38 -25.55 -0.94
C ASN A 104 -11.16 -24.56 -0.07
N ALA A 105 -11.84 -25.12 0.93
CA ALA A 105 -12.63 -24.40 1.90
C ALA A 105 -11.72 -23.69 2.91
N ASN A 106 -11.70 -22.36 2.87
CA ASN A 106 -11.64 -21.53 4.07
C ASN A 106 -12.15 -20.11 3.72
N THR A 107 -13.46 -19.88 3.87
CA THR A 107 -14.13 -18.63 3.52
C THR A 107 -13.84 -17.53 4.54
N GLY A 108 -12.77 -16.78 4.32
CA GLY A 108 -12.62 -15.42 4.84
C GLY A 108 -13.31 -14.46 3.88
N ALA A 109 -14.40 -13.82 4.31
CA ALA A 109 -15.28 -13.05 3.43
C ALA A 109 -14.59 -11.80 2.87
N GLY A 110 -14.06 -11.89 1.65
CA GLY A 110 -13.71 -10.71 0.85
C GLY A 110 -14.96 -9.98 0.36
N LEU A 111 -14.85 -8.67 0.13
CA LEU A 111 -15.90 -7.88 -0.51
C LEU A 111 -16.12 -8.36 -1.94
N SER A 112 -17.33 -8.81 -2.21
CA SER A 112 -17.81 -9.07 -3.56
C SER A 112 -17.97 -7.77 -4.36
N ASN A 113 -18.13 -7.88 -5.68
CA ASN A 113 -18.43 -6.76 -6.57
C ASN A 113 -19.57 -5.87 -6.06
N HIS A 114 -20.65 -6.49 -5.56
CA HIS A 114 -21.79 -5.77 -5.05
C HIS A 114 -21.47 -5.04 -3.74
N GLU A 115 -20.75 -5.68 -2.82
CA GLU A 115 -20.35 -5.09 -1.54
C GLU A 115 -19.34 -3.96 -1.71
N LEU A 116 -18.43 -4.07 -2.69
CA LEU A 116 -17.52 -2.98 -3.08
C LEU A 116 -18.32 -1.76 -3.58
N GLY A 117 -19.29 -1.98 -4.47
CA GLY A 117 -20.17 -0.91 -4.93
C GLY A 117 -20.99 -0.30 -3.80
N GLN A 118 -21.52 -1.11 -2.87
CA GLN A 118 -22.25 -0.57 -1.72
C GLN A 118 -21.38 0.23 -0.75
N SER A 119 -20.14 -0.22 -0.52
CA SER A 119 -19.26 0.36 0.51
C SER A 119 -18.48 1.57 -0.01
N PHE A 120 -18.17 1.61 -1.30
CA PHE A 120 -17.27 2.61 -1.89
C PHE A 120 -17.84 3.34 -3.12
N SER A 121 -19.10 3.14 -3.52
CA SER A 121 -19.69 3.92 -4.62
C SER A 121 -19.71 5.41 -4.29
N GLY A 122 -19.26 6.22 -5.25
CA GLY A 122 -19.06 7.66 -5.12
C GLY A 122 -17.84 8.05 -4.26
N GLN A 123 -17.07 7.09 -3.77
CA GLN A 123 -15.87 7.34 -2.96
C GLN A 123 -14.60 7.26 -3.81
N ALA A 124 -13.63 8.11 -3.45
CA ALA A 124 -12.29 8.01 -4.00
C ALA A 124 -11.49 6.92 -3.28
N VAL A 125 -10.70 6.12 -4.02
CA VAL A 125 -9.83 5.07 -3.47
C VAL A 125 -8.44 5.22 -4.09
N ALA A 126 -7.41 5.35 -3.25
CA ALA A 126 -6.04 5.40 -3.73
C ALA A 126 -5.58 4.02 -4.22
N VAL A 127 -4.83 3.96 -5.31
CA VAL A 127 -4.32 2.71 -5.87
C VAL A 127 -2.80 2.79 -5.99
N ASP A 128 -2.10 1.86 -5.34
CA ASP A 128 -0.67 1.68 -5.53
C ASP A 128 -0.39 1.12 -6.94
N LEU A 129 0.15 1.96 -7.83
CA LEU A 129 0.39 1.56 -9.21
C LEU A 129 1.49 0.50 -9.33
N SER A 130 2.53 0.59 -8.51
CA SER A 130 3.71 -0.29 -8.54
C SER A 130 3.29 -1.74 -8.38
N CYS A 131 2.41 -2.04 -7.42
CA CYS A 131 1.90 -3.39 -7.19
C CYS A 131 1.26 -3.99 -8.45
N TRP A 132 0.38 -3.25 -9.11
CA TRP A 132 -0.34 -3.75 -10.29
C TRP A 132 0.53 -3.88 -11.54
N VAL A 133 1.50 -2.99 -11.70
CA VAL A 133 2.49 -3.07 -12.81
C VAL A 133 3.40 -4.28 -12.61
N CYS A 134 3.90 -4.51 -11.39
CA CYS A 134 4.73 -5.66 -11.07
C CYS A 134 3.97 -6.98 -11.24
N ASP A 135 2.74 -7.07 -10.75
CA ASP A 135 1.86 -8.23 -10.91
C ASP A 135 1.63 -8.57 -12.39
N SER A 136 1.31 -7.56 -13.21
CA SER A 136 1.11 -7.75 -14.65
C SER A 136 2.37 -8.20 -15.41
N GLN A 137 3.56 -7.90 -14.88
CA GLN A 137 4.83 -8.34 -15.47
C GLN A 137 5.26 -9.74 -15.00
N ALA A 138 4.83 -10.17 -13.82
CA ALA A 138 5.16 -11.47 -13.24
C ALA A 138 4.32 -12.62 -13.80
N ASN A 139 3.13 -12.31 -14.36
CA ASN A 139 2.25 -13.32 -14.92
C ASN A 139 2.80 -13.90 -16.25
N SER A 140 3.41 -15.08 -16.15
CA SER A 140 4.01 -15.82 -17.28
C SER A 140 3.00 -16.24 -18.35
N ASN A 141 1.70 -16.34 -18.03
CA ASN A 141 0.70 -16.77 -18.98
C ASN A 141 0.32 -15.67 -20.00
N MET A 142 0.91 -14.48 -19.87
CA MET A 142 0.64 -13.32 -20.73
C MET A 142 1.74 -13.08 -21.79
N HIS A 143 2.63 -14.03 -22.08
CA HIS A 143 3.74 -13.85 -23.02
C HIS A 143 3.31 -13.47 -24.46
N ALA A 144 2.10 -13.85 -24.87
CA ALA A 144 1.54 -13.51 -26.19
C ALA A 144 0.83 -12.14 -26.22
N VAL A 145 0.52 -11.55 -25.06
CA VAL A 145 -0.23 -10.29 -24.96
C VAL A 145 0.72 -9.10 -25.11
N ILE A 146 0.43 -8.22 -26.05
CA ILE A 146 1.18 -6.96 -26.21
C ILE A 146 0.83 -6.02 -25.06
N LYS A 147 1.86 -5.59 -24.30
CA LYS A 147 1.75 -4.64 -23.17
C LYS A 147 0.67 -5.03 -22.13
N PRO A 148 0.81 -6.20 -21.47
CA PRO A 148 -0.19 -6.71 -20.53
C PRO A 148 -0.46 -5.76 -19.35
N HIS A 149 0.54 -4.95 -18.96
CA HIS A 149 0.38 -3.92 -17.93
C HIS A 149 -0.66 -2.85 -18.29
N LEU A 150 -0.74 -2.41 -19.55
CA LEU A 150 -1.76 -1.42 -19.96
C LEU A 150 -3.14 -2.06 -20.07
N ARG A 151 -3.20 -3.27 -20.63
CA ARG A 151 -4.45 -4.03 -20.77
C ARG A 151 -5.09 -4.27 -19.40
N ASN A 152 -4.32 -4.84 -18.47
CA ASN A 152 -4.81 -5.15 -17.13
C ASN A 152 -5.19 -3.87 -16.38
N LEU A 153 -4.37 -2.84 -16.46
CA LEU A 153 -4.65 -1.55 -15.82
C LEU A 153 -5.94 -0.92 -16.35
N LEU A 154 -6.18 -0.97 -17.66
CA LEU A 154 -7.43 -0.49 -18.27
C LEU A 154 -8.64 -1.24 -17.71
N PHE A 155 -8.61 -2.58 -17.72
CA PHE A 155 -9.73 -3.39 -17.23
C PHE A 155 -9.96 -3.24 -15.72
N ARG A 156 -8.91 -3.13 -14.92
CA ARG A 156 -9.02 -2.87 -13.48
C ARG A 156 -9.58 -1.49 -13.19
N THR A 157 -9.16 -0.48 -13.95
CA THR A 157 -9.71 0.88 -13.84
C THR A 157 -11.18 0.90 -14.21
N TRP A 158 -11.54 0.26 -15.33
CA TRP A 158 -12.91 0.15 -15.79
C TRP A 158 -13.81 -0.58 -14.78
N SER A 159 -13.33 -1.67 -14.20
CA SER A 159 -14.10 -2.48 -13.27
C SER A 159 -14.42 -1.72 -11.98
N LEU A 160 -13.49 -0.91 -11.47
CA LEU A 160 -13.72 0.02 -10.35
C LEU A 160 -14.76 1.10 -10.69
N LEU A 161 -14.60 1.75 -11.85
CA LEU A 161 -15.53 2.79 -12.30
C LEU A 161 -16.95 2.22 -12.52
N SER A 162 -17.06 1.00 -13.02
CA SER A 162 -18.33 0.31 -13.26
C SER A 162 -19.15 0.06 -11.98
N VAL A 163 -18.48 -0.03 -10.83
CA VAL A 163 -19.13 -0.15 -9.50
C VAL A 163 -19.21 1.19 -8.75
N GLY A 164 -18.88 2.30 -9.42
CA GLY A 164 -18.94 3.66 -8.86
C GLY A 164 -17.75 4.05 -7.99
N VAL A 165 -16.69 3.24 -7.92
CA VAL A 165 -15.47 3.58 -7.17
C VAL A 165 -14.59 4.49 -8.04
N LEU A 166 -14.10 5.58 -7.47
CA LEU A 166 -13.27 6.57 -8.17
C LEU A 166 -11.78 6.35 -7.86
N PRO A 167 -11.00 5.68 -8.73
CA PRO A 167 -9.59 5.43 -8.46
C PRO A 167 -8.75 6.71 -8.54
N VAL A 168 -7.78 6.82 -7.62
CA VAL A 168 -6.70 7.81 -7.65
C VAL A 168 -5.39 7.05 -7.66
N PHE A 169 -4.66 7.04 -8.78
CA PHE A 169 -3.43 6.28 -8.88
C PHE A 169 -2.25 7.00 -8.24
N VAL A 170 -1.47 6.29 -7.42
CA VAL A 170 -0.25 6.80 -6.81
C VAL A 170 0.94 6.15 -7.49
N VAL A 171 1.79 6.97 -8.08
CA VAL A 171 3.03 6.55 -8.76
C VAL A 171 4.19 6.67 -7.78
N GLU A 172 4.99 5.61 -7.65
CA GLU A 172 6.14 5.59 -6.75
C GLU A 172 7.21 6.64 -7.13
N GLY A 173 7.74 7.32 -6.12
CA GLY A 173 8.80 8.32 -6.22
C GLY A 173 10.21 7.76 -6.00
N ASP A 174 11.10 8.62 -5.49
CA ASP A 174 12.45 8.21 -5.14
C ASP A 174 12.46 7.66 -3.70
N ALA A 175 12.72 6.36 -3.55
CA ALA A 175 12.79 5.72 -2.25
C ALA A 175 13.81 6.43 -1.32
N PRO A 176 13.51 6.54 0.00
CA PRO A 176 14.35 7.26 0.93
C PRO A 176 15.71 6.59 1.12
N GLU A 177 16.70 7.38 1.56
CA GLU A 177 18.09 6.92 1.66
C GLU A 177 18.28 5.69 2.55
N LEU A 178 17.46 5.59 3.61
CA LEU A 178 17.43 4.45 4.53
C LEU A 178 17.22 3.12 3.80
N LYS A 179 16.43 3.11 2.72
CA LYS A 179 16.13 1.91 1.92
C LYS A 179 17.21 1.62 0.87
N HIS A 180 18.13 2.55 0.59
CA HIS A 180 19.14 2.36 -0.46
C HIS A 180 20.05 1.16 -0.21
N ALA A 181 20.49 0.94 1.03
CA ALA A 181 21.36 -0.19 1.37
C ALA A 181 20.63 -1.53 1.14
N THR A 182 19.41 -1.66 1.63
CA THR A 182 18.52 -2.82 1.41
C THR A 182 18.30 -3.08 -0.08
N MET A 183 17.95 -2.04 -0.84
CA MET A 183 17.74 -2.18 -2.29
C MET A 183 18.99 -2.63 -3.02
N ARG A 184 20.18 -2.11 -2.65
CA ARG A 184 21.46 -2.55 -3.24
C ARG A 184 21.71 -4.02 -2.96
N ALA A 185 21.50 -4.47 -1.72
CA ALA A 185 21.65 -5.87 -1.34
C ALA A 185 20.68 -6.79 -2.10
N ARG A 186 19.39 -6.42 -2.18
CA ARG A 186 18.37 -7.16 -2.94
C ARG A 186 18.69 -7.23 -4.43
N ASN A 187 19.13 -6.12 -5.02
CA ASN A 187 19.53 -6.07 -6.43
C ASN A 187 20.77 -6.91 -6.71
N ALA A 188 21.75 -6.91 -5.80
CA ALA A 188 22.96 -7.74 -5.92
C ALA A 188 22.62 -9.23 -5.88
N GLN A 189 21.69 -9.64 -4.99
CA GLN A 189 21.18 -11.02 -4.97
C GLN A 189 20.47 -11.41 -6.27
N ARG A 190 19.68 -10.50 -6.85
CA ARG A 190 18.93 -10.77 -8.09
C ARG A 190 19.80 -10.82 -9.34
N THR A 191 20.88 -10.04 -9.38
CA THR A 191 21.74 -9.88 -10.58
C THR A 191 23.07 -10.62 -10.48
N GLY A 192 23.41 -11.17 -9.31
CA GLY A 192 24.68 -11.83 -9.05
C GLY A 192 25.90 -10.89 -9.04
N CYS A 193 25.72 -9.59 -9.28
CA CYS A 193 26.78 -8.59 -9.37
C CYS A 193 26.41 -7.32 -8.58
N ALA A 194 27.38 -6.72 -7.89
CA ALA A 194 27.20 -5.41 -7.29
C ALA A 194 27.05 -4.35 -8.40
N ALA A 195 25.97 -3.56 -8.36
CA ALA A 195 25.75 -2.49 -9.33
C ALA A 195 26.90 -1.45 -9.26
N LYS A 196 27.45 -1.05 -10.41
CA LYS A 196 28.46 0.02 -10.47
C LYS A 196 27.86 1.36 -9.98
N PRO A 197 28.59 2.16 -9.19
CA PRO A 197 28.12 3.48 -8.77
C PRO A 197 27.80 4.35 -9.99
N GLY A 198 26.60 4.95 -10.02
CA GLY A 198 26.20 5.93 -11.05
C GLY A 198 25.45 5.37 -12.28
N THR A 199 25.37 4.06 -12.48
CA THR A 199 24.58 3.49 -13.60
C THR A 199 23.18 3.07 -13.12
N LYS A 200 22.12 3.77 -13.55
CA LYS A 200 20.75 3.29 -13.35
C LYS A 200 20.60 1.96 -14.11
N PRO A 201 20.27 0.83 -13.45
CA PRO A 201 20.18 -0.46 -14.11
C PRO A 201 19.12 -0.42 -15.22
N ALA A 202 19.38 -1.10 -16.35
CA ALA A 202 18.51 -1.09 -17.52
C ALA A 202 17.05 -1.49 -17.19
N THR A 203 16.87 -2.35 -16.19
CA THR A 203 15.57 -2.75 -15.62
C THR A 203 14.80 -1.59 -15.01
N ARG A 204 15.46 -0.63 -14.35
CA ARG A 204 14.79 0.57 -13.78
C ARG A 204 14.38 1.56 -14.87
N LYS A 205 15.18 1.71 -15.93
CA LYS A 205 14.79 2.52 -17.11
C LYS A 205 13.55 1.94 -17.80
N ARG A 206 13.51 0.62 -17.97
CA ARG A 206 12.34 -0.08 -18.53
C ARG A 206 11.11 0.09 -17.65
N PHE A 207 11.25 -0.05 -16.34
CA PHE A 207 10.16 0.15 -15.39
C PHE A 207 9.60 1.57 -15.44
N ASN A 208 10.45 2.61 -15.42
CA ASN A 208 10.00 3.99 -15.54
C ASN A 208 9.29 4.28 -16.88
N SER A 209 9.74 3.65 -17.98
CA SER A 209 9.05 3.75 -19.26
C SER A 209 7.67 3.10 -19.23
N VAL A 210 7.50 2.01 -18.48
CA VAL A 210 6.20 1.38 -18.25
C VAL A 210 5.28 2.28 -17.42
N LEU A 211 5.78 2.84 -16.31
CA LEU A 211 5.01 3.78 -15.48
C LEU A 211 4.54 5.00 -16.28
N LYS A 212 5.40 5.55 -17.15
CA LYS A 212 5.03 6.67 -18.03
C LYS A 212 3.87 6.32 -18.96
N GLN A 213 3.88 5.12 -19.56
CA GLN A 213 2.76 4.66 -20.41
C GLN A 213 1.47 4.49 -19.60
N CYS A 214 1.55 4.05 -18.34
CA CYS A 214 0.39 3.98 -17.44
C CYS A 214 -0.15 5.38 -17.13
N CYS A 215 0.71 6.37 -16.88
CA CYS A 215 0.30 7.75 -16.64
C CYS A 215 -0.39 8.37 -17.88
N GLU A 216 0.15 8.11 -19.07
CA GLU A 216 -0.47 8.53 -20.34
C GLU A 216 -1.87 7.89 -20.50
N LEU A 217 -2.04 6.62 -20.15
CA LEU A 217 -3.34 5.96 -20.15
C LEU A 217 -4.33 6.66 -19.18
N PHE A 218 -3.91 7.01 -17.97
CA PHE A 218 -4.78 7.72 -17.02
C PHE A 218 -5.22 9.09 -17.53
N GLN A 219 -4.31 9.83 -18.17
CA GLN A 219 -4.65 11.11 -18.80
C GLN A 219 -5.71 10.95 -19.90
N LEU A 220 -5.62 9.87 -20.71
CA LEU A 220 -6.61 9.58 -21.75
C LEU A 220 -7.96 9.15 -21.17
N LEU A 221 -7.96 8.41 -20.06
CA LEU A 221 -9.18 7.98 -19.38
C LEU A 221 -9.82 9.07 -18.51
N GLY A 222 -9.13 10.20 -18.29
CA GLY A 222 -9.59 11.25 -17.38
C GLY A 222 -9.55 10.86 -15.90
N VAL A 223 -8.70 9.90 -15.54
CA VAL A 223 -8.56 9.38 -14.17
C VAL A 223 -7.42 10.12 -13.44
N PRO A 224 -7.64 10.60 -12.20
CA PRO A 224 -6.60 11.30 -11.46
C PRO A 224 -5.46 10.36 -11.05
N TRP A 225 -4.25 10.90 -11.10
CA TRP A 225 -3.06 10.27 -10.55
C TRP A 225 -2.14 11.31 -9.92
N VAL A 226 -1.30 10.87 -8.98
CA VAL A 226 -0.31 11.71 -8.29
C VAL A 226 1.04 11.00 -8.24
N GLN A 227 2.11 11.77 -8.32
CA GLN A 227 3.47 11.29 -8.10
C GLN A 227 3.81 11.41 -6.61
N ALA A 228 4.21 10.30 -5.98
CA ALA A 228 4.74 10.32 -4.62
C ALA A 228 6.16 10.92 -4.62
N ASP A 229 6.52 11.62 -3.53
CA ASP A 229 7.89 12.11 -3.31
C ASP A 229 8.84 10.95 -2.96
N GLY A 230 8.33 9.98 -2.20
CA GLY A 230 9.05 8.77 -1.79
C GLY A 230 8.23 7.52 -2.09
N GLU A 231 7.94 6.74 -1.06
CA GLU A 231 7.16 5.50 -1.22
C GLU A 231 5.68 5.79 -1.53
N ALA A 232 5.12 4.99 -2.46
CA ALA A 232 3.72 5.10 -2.85
C ALA A 232 2.78 4.84 -1.65
N GLU A 233 3.08 3.83 -0.83
CA GLU A 233 2.30 3.47 0.37
C GLU A 233 2.20 4.61 1.38
N ALA A 234 3.27 5.38 1.57
CA ALA A 234 3.27 6.54 2.46
C ALA A 234 2.33 7.63 1.94
N THR A 235 2.31 7.85 0.63
CA THR A 235 1.40 8.81 -0.01
C THR A 235 -0.05 8.31 0.02
N CYS A 236 -0.28 7.02 -0.23
CA CYS A 236 -1.58 6.38 -0.09
C CYS A 236 -2.13 6.51 1.34
N ALA A 237 -1.30 6.24 2.34
CA ALA A 237 -1.63 6.42 3.75
C ALA A 237 -1.98 7.88 4.06
N ALA A 238 -1.23 8.83 3.47
CA ALA A 238 -1.49 10.26 3.63
C ALA A 238 -2.87 10.65 3.09
N LEU A 239 -3.22 10.17 1.90
CA LEU A 239 -4.52 10.44 1.27
C LEU A 239 -5.69 9.93 2.13
N VAL A 240 -5.56 8.75 2.74
CA VAL A 240 -6.58 8.23 3.67
C VAL A 240 -6.61 9.03 4.97
N TYR A 241 -5.45 9.38 5.52
CA TYR A 241 -5.34 10.14 6.77
C TYR A 241 -6.03 11.51 6.65
N HIS A 242 -5.79 12.22 5.54
CA HIS A 242 -6.40 13.51 5.24
C HIS A 242 -7.83 13.41 4.69
N LYS A 243 -8.42 12.21 4.67
CA LYS A 243 -9.81 11.96 4.20
C LYS A 243 -10.07 12.40 2.76
N VAL A 244 -9.02 12.42 1.93
CA VAL A 244 -9.13 12.65 0.48
C VAL A 244 -9.66 11.40 -0.21
N VAL A 245 -9.28 10.22 0.27
CA VAL A 245 -9.76 8.92 -0.20
C VAL A 245 -10.31 8.09 0.97
N ALA A 246 -11.26 7.20 0.68
CA ALA A 246 -11.89 6.33 1.66
C ALA A 246 -11.10 5.05 1.96
N GLY A 247 -10.16 4.69 1.09
CA GLY A 247 -9.31 3.51 1.27
C GLY A 247 -8.14 3.47 0.30
N VAL A 248 -7.25 2.50 0.50
CA VAL A 248 -6.09 2.22 -0.35
C VAL A 248 -6.18 0.81 -0.91
N ILE A 249 -6.02 0.64 -2.22
CA ILE A 249 -5.74 -0.67 -2.83
C ILE A 249 -4.23 -0.86 -2.90
N THR A 250 -3.70 -1.79 -2.10
CA THR A 250 -2.28 -2.16 -2.12
C THR A 250 -2.09 -3.59 -1.58
N GLU A 251 -1.05 -4.26 -2.07
CA GLU A 251 -0.59 -5.53 -1.52
C GLU A 251 0.49 -5.34 -0.44
N ASP A 252 1.03 -4.13 -0.30
CA ASP A 252 2.05 -3.84 0.70
C ASP A 252 1.41 -3.49 2.04
N SER A 253 1.93 -4.11 3.10
CA SER A 253 1.49 -3.92 4.47
C SER A 253 2.05 -2.66 5.12
N ASP A 254 3.10 -2.07 4.55
CA ASP A 254 3.77 -0.90 5.13
C ASP A 254 2.87 0.34 5.15
N VAL A 255 1.80 0.34 4.34
CA VAL A 255 0.71 1.33 4.42
C VAL A 255 0.14 1.48 5.84
N PHE A 256 0.05 0.41 6.64
CA PHE A 256 -0.41 0.49 8.02
C PHE A 256 0.62 1.13 8.95
N LEU A 257 1.91 0.96 8.65
CA LEU A 257 3.01 1.56 9.41
C LEU A 257 3.01 3.08 9.23
N TYR A 258 2.77 3.54 8.00
CA TYR A 258 2.55 4.96 7.70
C TYR A 258 1.23 5.51 8.24
N GLY A 259 0.29 4.65 8.62
CA GLY A 259 -0.98 5.05 9.25
C GLY A 259 -2.18 5.08 8.31
N GLY A 260 -2.13 4.33 7.22
CA GLY A 260 -3.32 4.04 6.42
C GLY A 260 -4.33 3.26 7.26
N ASP A 261 -5.58 3.71 7.23
CA ASP A 261 -6.65 3.18 8.08
C ASP A 261 -7.43 2.04 7.43
N SER A 262 -7.76 2.16 6.14
CA SER A 262 -8.61 1.23 5.39
C SER A 262 -7.89 0.74 4.14
N VAL A 263 -7.60 -0.57 4.09
CA VAL A 263 -6.77 -1.20 3.06
C VAL A 263 -7.54 -2.32 2.37
N LEU A 264 -7.63 -2.24 1.05
CA LEU A 264 -8.20 -3.23 0.15
C LEU A 264 -7.08 -4.06 -0.47
N ARG A 265 -7.08 -5.36 -0.19
CA ARG A 265 -6.06 -6.31 -0.61
C ARG A 265 -6.66 -7.40 -1.50
N SER A 266 -5.82 -8.22 -2.12
CA SER A 266 -6.21 -9.35 -2.97
C SER A 266 -7.12 -8.89 -4.10
N PHE A 267 -6.85 -7.69 -4.65
CA PHE A 267 -7.72 -7.10 -5.66
C PHE A 267 -7.70 -7.94 -6.93
N SER A 268 -8.85 -8.49 -7.27
CA SER A 268 -9.02 -9.37 -8.43
C SER A 268 -10.17 -8.89 -9.29
N VAL A 269 -10.08 -9.12 -10.59
CA VAL A 269 -11.16 -8.84 -11.54
C VAL A 269 -11.39 -10.11 -12.35
N GLN A 270 -12.51 -10.77 -12.08
CA GLN A 270 -12.96 -11.95 -12.82
C GLN A 270 -14.28 -11.63 -13.49
N ALA A 271 -14.40 -11.86 -14.80
CA ALA A 271 -15.61 -11.55 -15.57
C ALA A 271 -16.16 -10.11 -15.32
N ASN A 272 -15.27 -9.12 -15.27
CA ASN A 272 -15.57 -7.72 -14.95
C ASN A 272 -16.22 -7.48 -13.57
N ARG A 273 -16.02 -8.40 -12.62
CA ARG A 273 -16.48 -8.27 -11.23
C ARG A 273 -15.27 -8.07 -10.33
N PRO A 274 -14.98 -6.83 -9.87
CA PRO A 274 -13.94 -6.60 -8.88
C PRO A 274 -14.28 -7.28 -7.56
N THR A 275 -13.28 -7.86 -6.93
CA THR A 275 -13.32 -8.35 -5.54
C THR A 275 -12.08 -7.89 -4.80
N ALA A 276 -12.20 -7.68 -3.49
CA ALA A 276 -11.09 -7.29 -2.63
C ALA A 276 -11.36 -7.63 -1.17
N GLU A 277 -10.32 -7.85 -0.39
CA GLU A 277 -10.40 -8.04 1.05
C GLU A 277 -10.17 -6.72 1.78
N LEU A 278 -11.13 -6.27 2.60
CA LEU A 278 -10.99 -5.04 3.38
C LEU A 278 -10.40 -5.33 4.76
N TYR A 279 -9.32 -4.63 5.08
CA TYR A 279 -8.66 -4.64 6.38
C TYR A 279 -8.65 -3.22 6.96
N THR A 280 -9.01 -3.08 8.23
CA THR A 280 -9.00 -1.78 8.91
C THR A 280 -8.13 -1.78 10.16
N VAL A 281 -7.55 -0.62 10.51
CA VAL A 281 -6.79 -0.46 11.76
C VAL A 281 -7.67 -0.78 12.98
N SER A 282 -8.95 -0.40 12.93
CA SER A 282 -9.92 -0.75 13.98
C SER A 282 -10.00 -2.26 14.23
N GLN A 283 -9.96 -3.09 13.19
CA GLN A 283 -9.93 -4.55 13.36
C GLN A 283 -8.61 -5.04 13.94
N LEU A 284 -7.48 -4.47 13.53
CA LEU A 284 -6.16 -4.80 14.09
C LEU A 284 -6.12 -4.50 15.60
N GLU A 285 -6.67 -3.35 16.01
CA GLU A 285 -6.73 -2.95 17.42
C GLU A 285 -7.72 -3.79 18.23
N GLN A 286 -8.89 -4.09 17.69
CA GLN A 286 -9.91 -4.86 18.42
C GLN A 286 -9.58 -6.35 18.52
N LYS A 287 -9.15 -6.97 17.42
CA LYS A 287 -8.93 -8.42 17.35
C LYS A 287 -7.53 -8.81 17.80
N LEU A 288 -6.50 -8.07 17.38
CA LEU A 288 -5.09 -8.41 17.64
C LEU A 288 -4.46 -7.60 18.78
N ARG A 289 -5.15 -6.55 19.26
CA ARG A 289 -4.60 -5.56 20.21
C ARG A 289 -3.32 -4.91 19.70
N LEU A 290 -3.24 -4.70 18.39
CA LEU A 290 -2.09 -4.08 17.73
C LEU A 290 -2.47 -2.67 17.26
N SER A 291 -1.98 -1.66 17.98
CA SER A 291 -2.02 -0.27 17.54
C SER A 291 -0.92 0.03 16.53
N ARG A 292 -0.98 1.16 15.82
CA ARG A 292 0.08 1.58 14.88
C ARG A 292 1.48 1.56 15.51
N PRO A 293 1.74 2.12 16.71
CA PRO A 293 3.03 1.94 17.38
C PRO A 293 3.43 0.48 17.59
N GLY A 294 2.46 -0.40 17.84
CA GLY A 294 2.66 -1.85 17.94
C GLY A 294 3.07 -2.46 16.61
N LEU A 295 2.43 -2.09 15.51
CA LEU A 295 2.78 -2.55 14.17
C LEU A 295 4.19 -2.10 13.77
N VAL A 296 4.55 -0.84 14.05
CA VAL A 296 5.92 -0.33 13.86
C VAL A 296 6.92 -1.11 14.71
N MET A 297 6.59 -1.40 15.97
CA MET A 297 7.47 -2.22 16.80
C MET A 297 7.63 -3.64 16.23
N LEU A 298 6.56 -4.26 15.72
CA LEU A 298 6.64 -5.57 15.10
C LEU A 298 7.55 -5.55 13.85
N SER A 299 7.45 -4.51 13.02
CA SER A 299 8.30 -4.38 11.84
C SER A 299 9.78 -4.20 12.21
N LEU A 300 10.10 -3.47 13.29
CA LEU A 300 11.46 -3.36 13.81
C LEU A 300 11.99 -4.69 14.38
N LEU A 301 11.15 -5.45 15.09
CA LEU A 301 11.55 -6.73 15.68
C LEU A 301 11.76 -7.82 14.63
N LEU A 302 10.89 -7.89 13.62
CA LEU A 302 10.87 -8.96 12.61
C LEU A 302 11.64 -8.62 11.35
N GLY A 303 11.87 -7.33 11.13
CA GLY A 303 12.50 -6.75 9.96
C GLY A 303 11.49 -6.19 8.96
N CYS A 304 11.89 -5.14 8.28
CA CYS A 304 11.15 -4.45 7.22
C CYS A 304 12.10 -3.97 6.11
N ASP A 305 11.58 -3.25 5.13
CA ASP A 305 12.39 -2.74 4.01
C ASP A 305 13.49 -1.76 4.44
N TYR A 306 13.32 -1.08 5.58
CA TYR A 306 14.32 -0.19 6.18
C TYR A 306 15.30 -0.91 7.10
N LEU A 307 14.86 -1.99 7.76
CA LEU A 307 15.67 -2.79 8.68
C LEU A 307 15.52 -4.28 8.34
N PRO A 308 16.18 -4.81 7.29
CA PRO A 308 15.88 -6.15 6.77
C PRO A 308 16.17 -7.29 7.73
N ALA A 309 17.14 -7.10 8.62
CA ALA A 309 17.56 -8.10 9.59
C ALA A 309 16.63 -8.18 10.82
N GLY A 310 15.88 -7.11 11.10
CA GLY A 310 15.17 -6.94 12.37
C GLY A 310 16.07 -7.16 13.58
N VAL A 311 15.49 -7.63 14.68
CA VAL A 311 16.24 -8.04 15.88
C VAL A 311 16.61 -9.53 15.76
N PRO A 312 17.91 -9.88 15.70
CA PRO A 312 18.34 -11.26 15.49
C PRO A 312 17.82 -12.21 16.57
N GLY A 313 17.25 -13.33 16.13
CA GLY A 313 16.75 -14.38 17.02
C GLY A 313 15.35 -14.13 17.60
N VAL A 314 14.70 -13.00 17.31
CA VAL A 314 13.30 -12.77 17.67
C VAL A 314 12.40 -13.41 16.60
N GLY A 315 11.58 -14.37 17.03
CA GLY A 315 10.60 -15.03 16.15
C GLY A 315 9.26 -14.30 16.08
N VAL A 316 8.45 -14.61 15.06
CA VAL A 316 7.10 -14.03 14.85
C VAL A 316 6.21 -14.22 16.08
N SER A 317 6.11 -15.46 16.58
CA SER A 317 5.29 -15.78 17.75
C SER A 317 5.71 -14.97 18.99
N SER A 318 7.02 -14.85 19.24
CA SER A 318 7.57 -14.08 20.36
C SER A 318 7.28 -12.59 20.23
N ALA A 319 7.48 -12.01 19.04
CA ALA A 319 7.23 -10.60 18.78
C ALA A 319 5.75 -10.25 18.92
N VAL A 320 4.86 -11.01 18.27
CA VAL A 320 3.40 -10.82 18.36
C VAL A 320 2.94 -10.97 19.80
N LYS A 321 3.36 -12.03 20.51
CA LYS A 321 2.99 -12.23 21.92
C LYS A 321 3.41 -11.05 22.79
N LEU A 322 4.63 -10.53 22.61
CA LEU A 322 5.12 -9.39 23.38
C LEU A 322 4.33 -8.12 23.07
N VAL A 323 4.18 -7.75 21.80
CA VAL A 323 3.53 -6.49 21.40
C VAL A 323 2.03 -6.52 21.70
N THR A 324 1.34 -7.64 21.46
CA THR A 324 -0.06 -7.83 21.88
C THR A 324 -0.20 -7.69 23.40
N SER A 325 0.76 -8.19 24.19
CA SER A 325 0.73 -8.00 25.66
C SER A 325 0.87 -6.53 26.06
N TRP A 326 1.60 -5.73 25.29
CA TRP A 326 1.69 -4.28 25.52
C TRP A 326 0.39 -3.58 25.14
N GLY A 327 -0.25 -3.97 24.04
CA GLY A 327 -1.58 -3.48 23.68
C GLY A 327 -2.63 -3.75 24.76
N ILE A 328 -2.64 -4.97 25.33
CA ILE A 328 -3.54 -5.34 26.44
C ILE A 328 -3.25 -4.50 27.69
N ARG A 329 -1.97 -4.27 28.01
CA ARG A 329 -1.54 -3.49 29.17
C ARG A 329 -1.56 -1.98 28.94
N ASN A 330 -2.03 -1.51 27.77
CA ASN A 330 -2.01 -0.12 27.33
C ASN A 330 -0.61 0.54 27.45
N ILE A 331 0.42 -0.22 27.11
CA ILE A 331 1.82 0.22 27.11
C ILE A 331 2.16 0.72 25.70
N ASN A 332 2.71 1.92 25.59
CA ASN A 332 3.22 2.44 24.33
C ASN A 332 4.58 1.78 23.98
N PRO A 333 4.69 1.08 22.84
CA PRO A 333 5.94 0.45 22.40
C PRO A 333 7.11 1.43 22.25
N PHE A 334 6.85 2.68 21.84
CA PHE A 334 7.92 3.68 21.70
C PHE A 334 8.50 4.12 23.05
N ASP A 335 7.67 4.18 24.10
CA ASP A 335 8.17 4.47 25.45
C ASP A 335 9.00 3.30 25.99
N ARG A 336 8.61 2.06 25.66
CA ARG A 336 9.43 0.87 25.97
C ARG A 336 10.77 0.92 25.26
N LEU A 337 10.79 1.24 23.97
CA LEU A 337 12.01 1.37 23.18
C LEU A 337 12.98 2.42 23.78
N LYS A 338 12.45 3.59 24.16
CA LYS A 338 13.21 4.63 24.88
C LYS A 338 13.72 4.13 26.24
N SER A 339 12.87 3.45 27.00
CA SER A 339 13.27 2.89 28.31
C SER A 339 14.40 1.89 28.18
N TRP A 340 14.35 1.02 27.16
CA TRP A 340 15.38 0.02 26.88
C TRP A 340 16.71 0.67 26.48
N ALA A 341 16.66 1.76 25.71
CA ALA A 341 17.85 2.52 25.33
C ALA A 341 18.52 3.24 26.51
N ALA A 342 17.76 3.60 27.54
CA ALA A 342 18.28 4.24 28.76
C ALA A 342 18.88 3.26 29.77
N MET A 343 18.67 1.93 29.60
CA MET A 343 19.19 0.93 30.54
C MET A 343 20.67 0.62 30.26
N PRO A 344 21.49 0.43 31.32
CA PRO A 344 22.87 0.00 31.15
C PRO A 344 22.91 -1.42 30.55
N VAL A 345 23.64 -1.59 29.45
CA VAL A 345 23.82 -2.88 28.80
C VAL A 345 25.18 -3.43 29.20
N ASP A 346 25.18 -4.54 29.92
CA ASP A 346 26.39 -5.35 30.08
C ASP A 346 26.66 -6.08 28.76
N ALA A 347 27.64 -5.58 28.01
CA ALA A 347 28.07 -6.16 26.74
C ALA A 347 28.64 -7.59 26.89
N ASN A 348 29.14 -7.92 28.09
CA ASN A 348 29.77 -9.22 28.38
C ASN A 348 28.78 -10.23 28.97
N ALA A 349 27.58 -9.80 29.38
CA ALA A 349 26.56 -10.70 29.89
C ALA A 349 26.04 -11.66 28.79
N SER A 350 25.75 -12.91 29.15
CA SER A 350 25.10 -13.85 28.22
C SER A 350 23.70 -13.36 27.82
N VAL A 351 23.34 -13.47 26.54
CA VAL A 351 21.99 -13.13 26.06
C VAL A 351 20.94 -14.00 26.77
N ALA A 352 19.90 -13.38 27.33
CA ALA A 352 18.80 -14.12 27.93
C ALA A 352 18.17 -15.12 26.94
N LYS A 353 18.05 -16.38 27.36
CA LYS A 353 17.47 -17.46 26.55
C LYS A 353 15.95 -17.35 26.55
N PHE A 354 15.32 -17.62 25.39
CA PHE A 354 13.87 -17.81 25.36
C PHE A 354 13.50 -19.07 26.14
N ARG A 355 12.62 -18.94 27.13
CA ARG A 355 12.10 -20.05 27.93
C ARG A 355 10.73 -20.46 27.37
N LYS A 356 10.53 -21.76 27.11
CA LYS A 356 9.24 -22.30 26.60
C LYS A 356 8.05 -21.95 27.52
N ASN A 357 8.30 -21.87 28.83
CA ASN A 357 7.31 -21.50 29.86
C ASN A 357 7.71 -20.21 30.60
N GLY A 358 8.51 -19.34 29.99
CA GLY A 358 8.82 -18.05 30.58
C GLY A 358 7.57 -17.19 30.70
N ASP A 359 7.48 -16.40 31.76
CA ASP A 359 6.47 -15.35 31.86
C ASP A 359 6.71 -14.24 30.80
N LEU A 360 5.78 -13.29 30.72
CA LEU A 360 5.89 -12.18 29.77
C LEU A 360 7.10 -11.29 30.03
N ASP A 361 7.57 -11.21 31.27
CA ASP A 361 8.69 -10.36 31.66
C ASP A 361 10.03 -10.98 31.27
N ASP A 362 10.17 -12.31 31.39
CA ASP A 362 11.29 -13.07 30.86
C ASP A 362 11.36 -12.97 29.33
N LEU A 363 10.20 -13.01 28.65
CA LEU A 363 10.12 -12.78 27.20
C LEU A 363 10.57 -11.36 26.84
N GLU A 364 10.06 -10.35 27.54
CA GLU A 364 10.42 -8.94 27.31
C GLU A 364 11.92 -8.72 27.52
N ARG A 365 12.49 -9.28 28.59
CA ARG A 365 13.93 -9.23 28.88
C ARG A 365 14.76 -9.88 27.77
N ALA A 366 14.34 -11.05 27.29
CA ALA A 366 15.02 -11.76 26.20
C ALA A 366 14.99 -10.99 24.87
N VAL A 367 13.87 -10.35 24.54
CA VAL A 367 13.76 -9.52 23.34
C VAL A 367 14.62 -8.27 23.48
N ARG A 368 14.52 -7.56 24.62
CA ARG A 368 15.32 -6.38 24.92
C ARG A 368 16.82 -6.65 24.79
N ASP A 369 17.33 -7.70 25.43
CA ASP A 369 18.77 -8.01 25.44
C ASP A 369 19.34 -8.25 24.03
N ARG A 370 18.51 -8.74 23.11
CA ARG A 370 18.87 -8.87 21.68
C ARG A 370 18.76 -7.53 20.96
N ALA A 371 17.68 -6.78 21.20
CA ALA A 371 17.43 -5.50 20.54
C ALA A 371 18.55 -4.50 20.84
N VAL A 372 18.94 -4.32 22.10
CA VAL A 372 19.99 -3.38 22.51
C VAL A 372 21.39 -3.72 21.97
N ARG A 373 21.61 -4.97 21.54
CA ARG A 373 22.85 -5.42 20.90
C ARG A 373 22.79 -5.40 19.38
N THR A 374 21.64 -5.03 18.82
CA THR A 374 21.44 -4.95 17.37
C THR A 374 21.99 -3.62 16.87
N PRO A 375 22.83 -3.60 15.81
CA PRO A 375 23.35 -2.35 15.26
C PRO A 375 22.23 -1.39 14.86
N GLY A 376 22.39 -0.11 15.19
CA GLY A 376 21.40 0.93 14.89
C GLY A 376 20.30 1.06 15.94
N PHE A 377 20.22 0.21 16.97
CA PHE A 377 19.27 0.37 18.07
C PHE A 377 19.46 1.74 18.76
N PRO A 378 18.38 2.51 19.07
CA PRO A 378 16.97 2.15 19.07
C PRO A 378 16.21 2.33 17.75
N PHE A 379 16.90 2.34 16.61
CA PHE A 379 16.32 2.45 15.25
C PHE A 379 15.51 3.74 15.05
N THR A 380 16.00 4.84 15.63
CA THR A 380 15.31 6.12 15.64
C THR A 380 15.01 6.62 14.24
N ASP A 381 15.93 6.42 13.29
CA ASP A 381 15.78 6.73 11.88
C ASP A 381 14.59 6.02 11.22
N VAL A 382 14.44 4.72 11.47
CA VAL A 382 13.31 3.93 10.94
C VAL A 382 11.99 4.29 11.62
N VAL A 383 12.02 4.55 12.92
CA VAL A 383 10.83 5.02 13.65
C VAL A 383 10.40 6.38 13.11
N GLU A 384 11.33 7.30 12.91
CA GLU A 384 11.07 8.63 12.36
C GLU A 384 10.51 8.55 10.94
N GLU A 385 11.03 7.68 10.07
CA GLU A 385 10.47 7.49 8.72
C GLU A 385 9.01 7.05 8.76
N PHE A 386 8.66 6.01 9.54
CA PHE A 386 7.28 5.55 9.61
C PHE A 386 6.34 6.48 10.37
N THR A 387 6.86 7.31 11.28
CA THR A 387 6.05 8.23 12.12
C THR A 387 6.10 9.68 11.65
N ARG A 388 6.82 9.97 10.55
CA ARG A 388 6.88 11.32 10.00
C ARG A 388 5.49 11.85 9.68
N THR A 389 5.37 13.18 9.75
CA THR A 389 4.13 13.84 9.36
C THR A 389 3.92 13.64 7.87
N LEU A 390 2.83 12.97 7.51
CA LEU A 390 2.44 12.76 6.13
C LEU A 390 1.90 14.08 5.56
N GLN A 391 2.73 14.77 4.81
CA GLN A 391 2.34 15.98 4.09
C GLN A 391 1.84 15.59 2.69
N LEU A 392 0.77 16.23 2.24
CA LEU A 392 0.35 16.18 0.83
C LEU A 392 0.99 17.32 0.02
N THR A 393 1.90 18.09 0.64
CA THR A 393 2.61 19.19 -0.01
C THR A 393 3.76 18.66 -0.85
N GLY A 394 3.78 18.96 -2.15
CA GLY A 394 4.85 18.51 -3.06
C GLY A 394 4.39 17.56 -4.16
N LEU A 395 3.16 17.03 -4.10
CA LEU A 395 2.63 16.11 -5.11
C LEU A 395 2.61 16.77 -6.50
N SER A 396 3.49 16.32 -7.39
CA SER A 396 3.51 16.77 -8.78
C SER A 396 2.53 15.98 -9.64
N LYS A 397 1.91 16.66 -10.61
CA LYS A 397 1.14 16.06 -11.71
C LYS A 397 2.02 15.64 -12.87
#